data_AF-B8AF12-F1
#
_entry.id   AF-B8AF12-F1
#
_cell.length_a   1.000
_cell.length_b   1.000
_cell.length_c   1.000
_cell.angle_alpha   90.00
_cell.angle_beta   90.00
_cell.angle_gamma   90.00
#
_symmetry.space_group_name_H-M   'P 1'
#
loop_
_entity.id
_entity.type
_entity.pdbx_description
1 polymer ?
#
loop_
_entity_poly.entity_id
_entity_poly.type
_entity_poly.pdbx_seq_one_letter_code
_entity_poly.pdbx_strand_id
1 'polypeptide(L)'
;MDAGGEEAKQERHLVLAHKLFLLSHPDLDDLAKVALRSDALDAVKSDGMAPLFESLAAAGVLEPDDALLAEMRARIDEEVRKLDEK
;
A
#
# COMPACT_ATOMS: atom_id res chain seq x y z
N MET A 1 -11.81 -21.51 10.80
CA MET A 1 -10.44 -20.99 10.72
C MET A 1 -10.13 -20.82 9.24
N ASP A 2 -10.20 -19.59 8.75
CA ASP A 2 -9.97 -19.24 7.34
C ASP A 2 -8.48 -18.93 7.13
N ALA A 3 -7.64 -19.96 7.25
CA ALA A 3 -6.19 -19.80 7.08
C ALA A 3 -5.83 -19.41 5.64
N GLY A 4 -6.64 -19.82 4.66
CA GLY A 4 -6.40 -19.52 3.24
C GLY A 4 -6.56 -18.05 2.87
N GLY A 5 -7.45 -17.31 3.56
CA GLY A 5 -7.64 -15.88 3.31
C GLY A 5 -6.45 -15.02 3.71
N GLU A 6 -5.84 -15.30 4.87
CA GLU A 6 -4.68 -14.57 5.38
C GLU A 6 -3.40 -14.93 4.61
N GLU A 7 -3.20 -16.19 4.24
CA GLU A 7 -2.07 -16.62 3.39
C GLU A 7 -2.09 -15.92 2.03
N ALA A 8 -3.25 -15.87 1.36
CA ALA A 8 -3.40 -15.16 0.09
C ALA A 8 -3.17 -13.65 0.23
N LYS A 9 -3.54 -13.05 1.37
CA LYS A 9 -3.24 -11.64 1.66
C LYS A 9 -1.73 -11.43 1.81
N GLN A 10 -1.05 -12.30 2.54
CA GLN A 10 0.39 -12.24 2.72
C GLN A 10 1.15 -12.42 1.41
N GLU A 11 0.73 -13.34 0.54
CA GLU A 11 1.31 -13.50 -0.80
C GLU A 11 1.22 -12.21 -1.63
N ARG A 12 0.07 -11.51 -1.59
CA ARG A 12 -0.09 -10.22 -2.27
C ARG A 12 0.86 -9.15 -1.73
N HIS A 13 1.12 -9.14 -0.43
CA HIS A 13 2.06 -8.21 0.20
C HIS A 13 3.51 -8.50 -0.19
N LEU A 14 3.88 -9.77 -0.36
CA LEU A 14 5.19 -10.15 -0.88
C LEU A 14 5.39 -9.66 -2.32
N VAL A 15 4.35 -9.79 -3.16
CA VAL A 15 4.36 -9.25 -4.52
C VAL A 15 4.49 -7.73 -4.51
N LEU A 16 3.77 -7.02 -3.63
CA LEU A 16 3.90 -5.57 -3.47
C LEU A 16 5.34 -5.17 -3.09
N ALA A 17 5.95 -5.82 -2.09
CA ALA A 17 7.31 -5.54 -1.67
C ALA A 17 8.31 -5.70 -2.82
N HIS A 18 8.17 -6.76 -3.64
CA HIS A 18 8.99 -6.96 -4.81
C HIS A 18 8.82 -5.84 -5.85
N LYS A 19 7.58 -5.39 -6.10
CA LYS A 19 7.31 -4.26 -7.02
C LYS A 19 7.94 -2.96 -6.53
N LEU A 20 7.86 -2.68 -5.23
CA LEU A 20 8.51 -1.50 -4.63
C LEU A 20 10.03 -1.57 -4.73
N PHE A 21 10.61 -2.77 -4.53
CA PHE A 21 12.04 -2.98 -4.74
C PHE A 21 12.45 -2.66 -6.17
N LEU A 22 11.69 -3.15 -7.16
CA LEU A 22 11.95 -2.85 -8.57
C LEU A 22 11.93 -1.33 -8.80
N LEU A 23 10.93 -0.60 -8.30
CA LEU A 23 10.84 0.86 -8.45
C LEU A 23 12.06 1.64 -7.91
N SER A 24 12.85 1.06 -7.02
CA SER A 24 14.10 1.66 -6.53
C SER A 24 15.26 1.56 -7.53
N HIS A 25 15.15 0.72 -8.56
CA HIS A 25 16.20 0.53 -9.56
C HIS A 25 16.15 1.61 -10.66
N PRO A 26 17.30 2.27 -10.95
CA PRO A 26 17.34 3.36 -11.93
C PRO A 26 17.08 2.88 -13.36
N ASP A 27 17.46 1.63 -13.67
CA ASP A 27 17.51 1.06 -15.03
C ASP A 27 16.15 0.55 -15.56
N LEU A 28 15.07 0.76 -14.82
CA LEU A 28 13.73 0.44 -15.29
C LEU A 28 13.24 1.47 -16.33
N ASP A 29 12.58 0.97 -17.36
CA ASP A 29 11.92 1.82 -18.35
C ASP A 29 10.74 2.59 -17.72
N ASP A 30 10.48 3.78 -18.26
CA ASP A 30 9.46 4.68 -17.71
C ASP A 30 8.04 4.10 -17.78
N LEU A 31 7.75 3.30 -18.81
CA LEU A 31 6.45 2.63 -18.93
C LEU A 31 6.25 1.58 -17.83
N ALA A 32 7.26 0.75 -17.56
CA ALA A 32 7.24 -0.19 -16.44
C ALA A 32 7.16 0.53 -15.09
N LYS A 33 7.88 1.66 -14.91
CA LYS A 33 7.77 2.48 -13.70
C LYS A 33 6.33 2.98 -13.48
N VAL A 34 5.65 3.46 -14.51
CA VAL A 34 4.25 3.91 -14.41
C VAL A 34 3.34 2.75 -14.01
N ALA A 35 3.47 1.59 -14.65
CA ALA A 35 2.68 0.41 -14.32
C ALA A 35 2.90 -0.06 -12.87
N LEU A 36 4.17 -0.12 -12.43
CA LEU A 36 4.52 -0.51 -11.06
C LEU A 36 4.00 0.48 -10.01
N ARG A 37 4.01 1.79 -10.30
CA ARG A 37 3.44 2.81 -9.41
C ARG A 37 1.92 2.66 -9.29
N SER A 38 1.23 2.41 -10.39
CA SER A 38 -0.22 2.16 -10.39
C SER A 38 -0.55 0.93 -9.54
N ASP A 39 0.14 -0.18 -9.77
CA ASP A 39 -0.06 -1.41 -9.01
C ASP A 39 0.22 -1.24 -7.51
N ALA A 40 1.27 -0.48 -7.17
CA ALA A 40 1.59 -0.18 -5.78
C ALA A 40 0.50 0.67 -5.11
N LEU A 41 -0.03 1.67 -5.82
CA LEU A 41 -1.14 2.50 -5.35
C LEU A 41 -2.39 1.66 -5.08
N ASP A 42 -2.76 0.78 -6.00
CA ASP A 42 -3.94 -0.07 -5.86
C ASP A 42 -3.83 -1.01 -4.67
N ALA A 43 -2.66 -1.61 -4.46
CA ALA A 43 -2.42 -2.49 -3.31
C ALA A 43 -2.48 -1.72 -1.97
N VAL A 44 -1.83 -0.56 -1.92
CA VAL A 44 -1.82 0.32 -0.73
C VAL A 44 -3.23 0.78 -0.38
N LYS A 45 -4.03 1.18 -1.38
CA LYS A 45 -5.44 1.56 -1.22
C LYS A 45 -6.30 0.40 -0.70
N SER A 46 -6.18 -0.77 -1.33
CA SER A 46 -7.00 -1.95 -1.00
C SER A 46 -6.84 -2.34 0.46
N ASP A 47 -5.62 -2.32 0.99
CA ASP A 47 -5.33 -2.78 2.35
C ASP A 47 -5.23 -1.66 3.38
N GLY A 48 -5.55 -0.41 3.01
CA GLY A 48 -5.58 0.69 3.97
C GLY A 48 -4.21 1.01 4.57
N MET A 49 -3.11 0.85 3.82
CA MET A 49 -1.75 1.05 4.30
C MET A 49 -1.32 2.54 4.35
N ALA A 50 -2.02 3.37 5.15
CA ALA A 50 -1.77 4.81 5.22
C ALA A 50 -0.29 5.21 5.47
N PRO A 51 0.43 4.61 6.42
CA PRO A 51 1.84 4.99 6.68
C PRO A 51 2.77 4.68 5.50
N LEU A 52 2.47 3.61 4.75
CA LEU A 52 3.23 3.26 3.55
C LEU A 52 2.92 4.24 2.41
N PHE A 53 1.65 4.62 2.22
CA PHE A 53 1.27 5.64 1.25
C PHE A 53 2.03 6.95 1.48
N GLU A 54 2.06 7.45 2.73
CA GLU A 54 2.79 8.65 3.12
C GLU A 54 4.28 8.57 2.78
N SER A 55 4.91 7.44 3.12
CA SER A 55 6.34 7.23 2.86
C SER A 55 6.66 7.21 1.37
N LEU A 56 5.80 6.58 0.56
CA LEU A 56 5.95 6.52 -0.89
C LEU A 56 5.68 7.86 -1.58
N ALA A 57 4.73 8.64 -1.08
CA ALA A 57 4.48 10.00 -1.55
C ALA A 57 5.65 10.93 -1.23
N ALA A 58 6.19 10.86 0.00
CA ALA A 58 7.38 11.62 0.41
C ALA A 58 8.63 11.27 -0.42
N ALA A 59 8.75 10.01 -0.86
CA ALA A 59 9.81 9.55 -1.75
C ALA A 59 9.61 9.93 -3.23
N GLY A 60 8.48 10.58 -3.60
CA GLY A 60 8.14 10.92 -4.98
C GLY A 60 7.80 9.72 -5.86
N VAL A 61 7.51 8.56 -5.24
CA VAL A 61 7.09 7.34 -5.95
C VAL A 61 5.61 7.43 -6.32
N LEU A 62 4.79 7.90 -5.40
CA LEU A 62 3.36 8.12 -5.58
C LEU A 62 3.03 9.61 -5.51
N GLU A 63 1.95 10.00 -6.17
CA GLU A 63 1.42 11.36 -6.04
C GLU A 63 0.76 11.55 -4.67
N PRO A 64 1.01 12.67 -3.97
CA PRO A 64 0.31 13.00 -2.73
C PRO A 64 -1.21 13.10 -2.95
N ASP A 65 -1.98 12.50 -2.05
CA ASP A 65 -3.44 12.58 -2.02
C ASP A 65 -3.92 12.65 -0.57
N ASP A 66 -4.12 13.88 -0.08
CA ASP A 66 -4.52 14.14 1.31
C ASP A 66 -5.92 13.59 1.62
N ALA A 67 -6.81 13.57 0.62
CA ALA A 67 -8.18 13.08 0.79
C ALA A 67 -8.18 11.56 0.98
N LEU A 68 -7.45 10.85 0.12
CA LEU A 68 -7.22 9.42 0.26
C LEU A 68 -6.55 9.09 1.61
N LEU A 69 -5.53 9.86 1.98
CA LEU A 69 -4.81 9.61 3.22
C LEU A 69 -5.71 9.77 4.45
N ALA A 70 -6.54 10.83 4.48
CA ALA A 70 -7.51 11.05 5.54
C ALA A 70 -8.53 9.91 5.62
N GLU A 71 -9.01 9.40 4.49
CA GLU A 71 -9.90 8.24 4.42
C GLU A 71 -9.24 6.99 5.04
N MET A 72 -8.01 6.68 4.64
CA MET A 72 -7.29 5.50 5.13
C MET A 72 -7.01 5.60 6.64
N ARG A 73 -6.62 6.77 7.14
CA ARG A 73 -6.41 7.02 8.57
C ARG A 73 -7.69 6.88 9.38
N ALA A 74 -8.80 7.44 8.90
CA ALA A 74 -10.11 7.30 9.57
C ALA A 74 -10.52 5.82 9.71
N ARG A 75 -10.28 5.02 8.67
CA ARG A 75 -10.55 3.57 8.70
C ARG A 75 -9.65 2.85 9.71
N ILE A 76 -8.37 3.20 9.78
CA ILE A 76 -7.43 2.63 10.76
C ILE A 76 -7.89 2.98 12.19
N ASP A 77 -8.23 4.24 12.46
CA ASP A 77 -8.67 4.69 13.78
C ASP A 77 -9.94 3.97 14.24
N GLU A 78 -10.88 3.72 13.31
CA GLU A 78 -12.08 2.93 13.58
C GLU A 78 -11.74 1.47 13.96
N GLU A 79 -10.85 0.83 13.20
CA GLU A 79 -10.44 -0.56 13.48
C GLU A 79 -9.65 -0.68 14.79
N VAL A 80 -8.76 0.27 15.09
CA VAL A 80 -8.03 0.32 16.36
C VAL A 80 -9.00 0.47 17.53
N ARG A 81 -9.98 1.38 17.43
CA ARG A 81 -11.00 1.55 18.47
C ARG A 81 -11.79 0.26 18.71
N LYS A 82 -12.15 -0.50 17.66
CA LYS A 82 -12.82 -1.80 17.80
C LYS A 82 -11.96 -2.84 18.55
N LEU A 83 -10.64 -2.76 18.44
CA LEU A 83 -9.72 -3.63 19.15
C LEU A 83 -9.58 -3.22 20.63
N ASP A 84 -9.56 -1.92 20.93
CA ASP A 84 -9.49 -1.41 22.30
C ASP A 84 -10.78 -1.64 23.11
N GLU A 85 -11.92 -1.76 22.44
CA GLU A 85 -13.22 -2.07 23.06
C GLU A 85 -13.38 -3.58 23.42
N LYS A 86 -12.38 -4.42 23.14
CA LYS A 86 -12.34 -5.86 23.51
C LYS A 86 -11.47 -6.13 24.74
#